data_AF-A0A246NI43-F1
#
_entry.id   AF-A0A246NI43-F1
#
_cell.length_a   1.000
_cell.length_b   1.000
_cell.length_c   1.000
_cell.angle_alpha   90.00
_cell.angle_beta   90.00
_cell.angle_gamma   90.00
#
_symmetry.space_group_name_H-M   'P 1'
#
loop_
_entity.id
_entity.type
_entity.pdbx_description
1 polymer ?
#
loop_
_entity_poly.entity_id
_entity_poly.type
_entity_poly.pdbx_seq_one_letter_code
_entity_poly.pdbx_strand_id
1 'polypeptide(L)'
;MSRTPDSRLRHEGFRKAEASLRLEGMDPSGTPLYESVKARIISGELTYEQGRSEIFTYYTKSDTAGPVTVGEMLTEEFLKPLSMSHDELAEAIGVCKQDIEDIICGLRCLTDDEARVLADIFGTDEDFWSNLQMLQDRKEGR
;
A
#
# COMPACT_ATOMS: atom_id res chain seq x y z
N MET A 1 -39.52 -9.43 1.29
CA MET A 1 -38.72 -10.10 2.33
C MET A 1 -37.29 -9.57 2.22
N SER A 2 -36.94 -8.53 2.97
CA SER A 2 -35.62 -7.90 2.88
C SER A 2 -34.87 -8.20 4.16
N ARG A 3 -34.29 -9.41 4.24
CA ARG A 3 -33.21 -9.68 5.20
C ARG A 3 -31.94 -9.20 4.52
N THR A 4 -31.55 -7.95 4.73
CA THR A 4 -30.15 -7.55 4.55
C THR A 4 -29.41 -8.16 5.73
N PRO A 5 -28.67 -9.26 5.57
CA PRO A 5 -27.89 -9.80 6.66
C PRO A 5 -26.66 -8.92 6.76
N ASP A 6 -26.62 -8.16 7.83
CA ASP A 6 -25.41 -8.01 8.62
C ASP A 6 -24.29 -7.13 8.05
N SER A 7 -24.58 -5.84 7.92
CA SER A 7 -23.52 -4.83 7.76
C SER A 7 -22.61 -4.78 9.01
N ARG A 8 -23.09 -5.11 10.22
CA ARG A 8 -22.31 -5.02 11.48
C ARG A 8 -21.28 -6.16 11.66
N LEU A 9 -21.62 -7.40 11.34
CA LEU A 9 -20.73 -8.57 11.35
C LEU A 9 -19.71 -8.48 10.23
N ARG A 10 -20.03 -7.85 9.08
CA ARG A 10 -19.04 -7.57 8.03
C ARG A 10 -18.00 -6.54 8.48
N HIS A 11 -18.42 -5.48 9.18
CA HIS A 11 -17.49 -4.52 9.80
C HIS A 11 -16.62 -5.16 10.91
N GLU A 12 -17.18 -6.07 11.71
CA GLU A 12 -16.42 -6.78 12.76
C GLU A 12 -15.48 -7.85 12.19
N GLY A 13 -15.92 -8.56 11.15
CA GLY A 13 -15.08 -9.46 10.35
C GLY A 13 -13.92 -8.72 9.70
N PHE A 14 -14.16 -7.47 9.24
CA PHE A 14 -13.12 -6.64 8.65
C PHE A 14 -12.10 -6.12 9.68
N ARG A 15 -12.51 -5.71 10.90
CA ARG A 15 -11.55 -5.38 11.98
C ARG A 15 -10.60 -6.55 12.31
N LYS A 16 -11.11 -7.79 12.27
CA LYS A 16 -10.30 -9.00 12.48
C LYS A 16 -9.38 -9.32 11.29
N ALA A 17 -9.79 -8.91 10.08
CA ALA A 17 -9.01 -8.99 8.85
C ALA A 17 -7.91 -7.91 8.76
N GLU A 18 -8.20 -6.66 9.14
CA GLU A 18 -7.21 -5.58 9.35
C GLU A 18 -6.08 -6.06 10.26
N ALA A 19 -6.45 -6.66 11.39
CA ALA A 19 -5.48 -7.22 12.33
C ALA A 19 -4.64 -8.36 11.74
N SER A 20 -5.11 -9.04 10.69
CA SER A 20 -4.38 -10.15 10.05
C SER A 20 -3.39 -9.69 8.98
N LEU A 21 -3.64 -8.58 8.28
CA LEU A 21 -2.63 -7.99 7.38
C LEU A 21 -1.46 -7.42 8.18
N ARG A 22 -1.74 -6.79 9.33
CA ARG A 22 -0.71 -6.35 10.28
C ARG A 22 0.23 -7.48 10.76
N LEU A 23 -0.21 -8.73 10.78
CA LEU A 23 0.61 -9.86 11.25
C LEU A 23 1.71 -10.27 10.27
N GLU A 24 1.61 -9.90 8.99
CA GLU A 24 2.69 -10.06 8.00
C GLU A 24 3.60 -8.82 7.91
N GLY A 25 3.51 -7.90 8.87
CA GLY A 25 4.30 -6.67 8.94
C GLY A 25 3.84 -5.56 7.98
N MET A 26 3.11 -5.90 6.93
CA MET A 26 2.66 -4.92 5.95
C MET A 26 1.26 -4.43 6.30
N ASP A 27 1.11 -3.14 6.62
CA ASP A 27 -0.19 -2.49 6.80
C ASP A 27 -0.54 -1.68 5.52
N PRO A 28 -1.27 -2.26 4.55
CA PRO A 28 -1.66 -1.55 3.33
C PRO A 28 -2.88 -0.65 3.54
N SER A 29 -3.28 -0.37 4.78
CA SER A 29 -4.41 0.51 5.03
C SER A 29 -4.09 1.92 4.51
N GLY A 30 -5.11 2.61 4.01
CA GLY A 30 -4.92 3.90 3.33
C GLY A 30 -4.54 3.82 1.85
N THR A 31 -4.17 2.65 1.31
CA THR A 31 -3.97 2.50 -0.14
C THR A 31 -5.32 2.43 -0.88
N PRO A 32 -5.46 3.04 -2.07
CA PRO A 32 -6.70 2.96 -2.86
C PRO A 32 -7.07 1.53 -3.23
N LEU A 33 -6.10 0.67 -3.56
CA LEU A 33 -6.35 -0.76 -3.79
C LEU A 33 -6.95 -1.41 -2.55
N TYR A 34 -6.35 -1.21 -1.37
CA TYR A 34 -6.86 -1.77 -0.13
C TYR A 34 -8.27 -1.30 0.18
N GLU A 35 -8.53 0.01 0.09
CA GLU A 35 -9.86 0.57 0.35
C GLU A 35 -10.89 0.08 -0.69
N SER A 36 -10.48 -0.14 -1.95
CA SER A 36 -11.33 -0.73 -2.98
C SER A 36 -11.66 -2.20 -2.70
N VAL A 37 -10.65 -3.00 -2.33
CA VAL A 37 -10.83 -4.41 -1.97
C VAL A 37 -11.70 -4.54 -0.71
N LYS A 38 -11.44 -3.70 0.29
CA LYS A 38 -12.25 -3.56 1.51
C LYS A 38 -13.71 -3.26 1.17
N ALA A 39 -13.98 -2.27 0.32
CA ALA A 39 -15.33 -1.92 -0.10
C ALA A 39 -16.04 -3.11 -0.76
N ARG A 40 -15.35 -3.85 -1.65
CA ARG A 40 -15.89 -5.04 -2.33
C ARG A 40 -16.18 -6.20 -1.37
N ILE A 41 -15.33 -6.42 -0.37
CA ILE A 41 -15.55 -7.41 0.69
C ILE A 41 -16.75 -7.01 1.56
N ILE A 42 -16.85 -5.74 1.96
CA ILE A 42 -17.97 -5.22 2.77
C ILE A 42 -19.29 -5.31 1.99
N SER A 43 -19.27 -4.99 0.69
CA SER A 43 -20.38 -5.15 -0.26
C SER A 43 -20.78 -6.63 -0.44
N GLY A 44 -19.84 -7.55 -0.22
CA GLY A 44 -20.04 -9.00 -0.36
C GLY A 44 -19.84 -9.48 -1.80
N GLU A 45 -19.25 -8.65 -2.64
CA GLU A 45 -18.85 -8.96 -4.01
C GLU A 45 -17.61 -9.86 -4.04
N LEU A 46 -16.84 -9.85 -2.95
CA LEU A 46 -15.58 -10.56 -2.82
C LEU A 46 -15.46 -11.23 -1.45
N THR A 47 -14.85 -12.41 -1.40
CA THR A 47 -14.54 -13.07 -0.11
C THR A 47 -13.23 -12.54 0.47
N TYR A 48 -13.04 -12.71 1.79
CA TYR A 48 -11.81 -12.29 2.47
C TYR A 48 -10.56 -12.95 1.89
N GLU A 49 -10.57 -14.27 1.71
CA GLU A 49 -9.42 -15.00 1.14
C GLU A 49 -9.08 -14.52 -0.27
N GLN A 50 -10.11 -14.19 -1.04
CA GLN A 50 -9.97 -13.69 -2.41
C GLN A 50 -9.42 -12.25 -2.43
N GLY A 51 -9.81 -11.40 -1.48
CA GLY A 51 -9.28 -10.04 -1.37
C GLY A 51 -7.87 -9.99 -0.84
N ARG A 52 -7.54 -10.82 0.16
CA ARG A 52 -6.14 -11.00 0.58
C ARG A 52 -5.28 -11.49 -0.58
N SER A 53 -5.76 -12.48 -1.33
CA SER A 53 -5.02 -13.01 -2.48
C SER A 53 -4.85 -11.95 -3.56
N GLU A 54 -5.85 -11.10 -3.82
CA GLU A 54 -5.77 -10.00 -4.78
C GLU A 54 -4.71 -8.96 -4.33
N ILE A 55 -4.77 -8.52 -3.08
CA ILE A 55 -3.80 -7.58 -2.48
C ILE A 55 -2.39 -8.19 -2.50
N PHE A 56 -2.22 -9.40 -1.99
CA PHE A 56 -0.92 -10.08 -1.96
C PHE A 56 -0.37 -10.32 -3.36
N THR A 57 -1.21 -10.71 -4.31
CA THR A 57 -0.80 -10.89 -5.70
C THR A 57 -0.34 -9.57 -6.28
N TYR A 58 -1.05 -8.46 -6.05
CA TYR A 58 -0.62 -7.15 -6.53
C TYR A 58 0.80 -6.80 -6.06
N TYR A 59 1.08 -6.94 -4.76
CA TYR A 59 2.40 -6.64 -4.20
C TYR A 59 3.50 -7.62 -4.62
N THR A 60 3.15 -8.87 -4.96
CA THR A 60 4.12 -9.92 -5.29
C THR A 60 4.23 -10.24 -6.78
N LYS A 61 3.36 -9.67 -7.62
CA LYS A 61 3.19 -10.04 -9.02
C LYS A 61 2.97 -8.79 -9.87
N SER A 62 4.06 -8.14 -10.26
CA SER A 62 4.06 -7.35 -11.49
C SER A 62 4.72 -8.15 -12.62
N ASP A 63 3.98 -8.19 -13.71
CA ASP A 63 4.26 -8.88 -14.96
C ASP A 63 5.67 -8.47 -15.47
N THR A 64 6.60 -9.43 -15.48
CA THR A 64 7.87 -9.41 -16.21
C THR A 64 9.12 -8.73 -15.57
N ALA A 65 9.09 -8.06 -14.41
CA ALA A 65 10.33 -7.42 -13.88
C ALA A 65 10.70 -7.55 -12.38
N GLY A 66 9.80 -7.89 -11.44
CA GLY A 66 10.21 -7.98 -10.02
C GLY A 66 9.06 -7.80 -9.02
N PRO A 67 9.33 -7.83 -7.70
CA PRO A 67 8.36 -7.36 -6.70
C PRO A 67 8.10 -5.86 -6.87
N VAL A 68 6.94 -5.40 -6.43
CA VAL A 68 6.58 -3.97 -6.44
C VAL A 68 7.60 -3.18 -5.63
N THR A 69 8.23 -2.18 -6.25
CA THR A 69 9.16 -1.28 -5.56
C THR A 69 8.39 -0.19 -4.82
N VAL A 70 9.05 0.45 -3.87
CA VAL A 70 8.50 1.63 -3.17
C VAL A 70 8.05 2.70 -4.19
N GLY A 71 8.84 2.88 -5.25
CA GLY A 71 8.56 3.83 -6.32
C GLY A 71 7.32 3.54 -7.14
N GLU A 72 7.16 2.28 -7.58
CA GLU A 72 5.95 1.87 -8.29
C GLU A 72 4.72 1.99 -7.38
N MET A 73 4.84 1.57 -6.11
CA MET A 73 3.74 1.71 -5.16
C MET A 73 3.33 3.16 -4.96
N LEU A 74 4.29 4.05 -4.72
CA LEU A 74 4.07 5.47 -4.54
C LEU A 74 3.38 6.10 -5.77
N THR A 75 3.84 5.73 -6.96
CA THR A 75 3.34 6.29 -8.21
C THR A 75 1.94 5.80 -8.55
N GLU A 76 1.73 4.48 -8.52
CA GLU A 76 0.48 3.86 -8.94
C GLU A 76 -0.66 4.13 -7.94
N GLU A 77 -0.35 4.07 -6.64
CA GLU A 77 -1.36 4.04 -5.58
C GLU A 77 -1.51 5.36 -4.84
N PHE A 78 -0.58 6.30 -4.98
CA PHE A 78 -0.71 7.60 -4.31
C PHE A 78 -0.69 8.75 -5.30
N LEU A 79 0.36 8.87 -6.11
CA LEU A 79 0.51 10.01 -7.02
C LEU A 79 -0.55 10.05 -8.13
N LYS A 80 -0.76 8.94 -8.84
CA LYS A 80 -1.79 8.84 -9.89
C LYS A 80 -3.20 9.15 -9.38
N PRO A 81 -3.71 8.51 -8.31
CA PRO A 81 -5.07 8.78 -7.83
C PRO A 81 -5.22 10.16 -7.21
N LEU A 82 -4.18 10.71 -6.58
CA LEU A 82 -4.20 12.07 -6.04
C LEU A 82 -3.93 13.14 -7.10
N SER A 83 -3.57 12.75 -8.33
CA SER A 83 -3.10 13.67 -9.38
C SER A 83 -1.98 14.58 -8.90
N MET A 84 -1.11 14.04 -8.03
CA MET A 84 0.01 14.75 -7.41
C MET A 84 1.29 14.51 -8.22
N SER A 85 2.03 15.58 -8.47
CA SER A 85 3.31 15.51 -9.19
C SER A 85 4.48 15.15 -8.25
N HIS A 86 5.58 14.62 -8.80
CA HIS A 86 6.80 14.36 -8.01
C HIS A 86 7.33 15.60 -7.29
N ASP A 87 7.13 16.78 -7.87
CA ASP A 87 7.52 18.07 -7.29
C ASP A 87 6.71 18.40 -6.04
N GLU A 88 5.38 18.25 -6.12
CA GLU A 88 4.47 18.46 -4.99
C GLU A 88 4.75 17.48 -3.84
N LEU A 89 5.07 16.23 -4.17
CA LEU A 89 5.49 15.24 -3.18
C LEU A 89 6.82 15.63 -2.52
N ALA A 90 7.79 16.09 -3.31
CA ALA A 90 9.08 16.54 -2.80
C ALA A 90 8.92 17.73 -1.85
N GLU A 91 8.04 18.69 -2.19
CA GLU A 91 7.67 19.81 -1.33
C GLU A 91 6.97 19.35 -0.04
N ALA A 92 6.08 18.36 -0.12
CA ALA A 92 5.37 17.82 1.04
C ALA A 92 6.29 17.10 2.03
N ILE A 93 7.29 16.38 1.52
CA ILE A 93 8.29 15.69 2.35
C ILE A 93 9.42 16.63 2.78
N GLY A 94 9.67 17.70 2.04
CA GLY A 94 10.77 18.64 2.27
C GLY A 94 12.12 18.16 1.70
N VAL A 95 12.09 17.34 0.65
CA VAL A 95 13.29 16.82 -0.05
C VAL A 95 13.39 17.40 -1.47
N CYS A 96 14.50 17.15 -2.18
CA CYS A 96 14.60 17.59 -3.56
C CYS A 96 13.78 16.67 -4.47
N LYS A 97 13.24 17.20 -5.57
CA LYS A 97 12.56 16.38 -6.59
C LYS A 97 13.43 15.21 -7.08
N GLN A 98 14.74 15.45 -7.22
CA GLN A 98 15.70 14.42 -7.61
C GLN A 98 15.70 13.25 -6.62
N ASP A 99 15.60 13.51 -5.31
CA ASP A 99 15.53 12.45 -4.29
C ASP A 99 14.29 11.57 -4.47
N ILE A 100 13.14 12.20 -4.78
CA ILE A 100 11.91 11.47 -5.07
C ILE A 100 12.06 10.64 -6.35
N GLU A 101 12.67 11.20 -7.40
CA GLU A 101 12.94 10.47 -8.65
C GLU A 101 13.89 9.28 -8.43
N ASP A 102 14.92 9.43 -7.59
CA ASP A 102 15.84 8.35 -7.22
C ASP A 102 15.15 7.26 -6.39
N ILE A 103 14.24 7.63 -5.47
CA ILE A 103 13.39 6.68 -4.74
C ILE A 103 12.46 5.93 -5.71
N ILE A 104 11.86 6.66 -6.67
CA ILE A 104 10.92 6.08 -7.63
C ILE A 104 11.61 5.10 -8.57
N CYS A 105 12.81 5.44 -9.04
CA CYS A 105 13.63 4.56 -9.86
C CYS A 105 14.28 3.42 -9.05
N GLY A 106 14.13 3.38 -7.73
CA GLY A 106 14.78 2.40 -6.85
C GLY A 106 16.30 2.55 -6.77
N LEU A 107 16.84 3.71 -7.15
CA LEU A 107 18.26 4.06 -7.03
C LEU A 107 18.64 4.43 -5.59
N ARG A 108 17.64 4.85 -4.80
CA ARG A 108 17.79 5.24 -3.40
C ARG A 108 16.79 4.51 -2.50
N CYS A 109 17.27 4.11 -1.32
CA CYS A 109 16.42 3.60 -0.25
C CYS A 109 15.71 4.72 0.51
N LEU A 110 14.56 4.39 1.10
CA LEU A 110 13.71 5.35 1.78
C LEU A 110 14.16 5.42 3.23
N THR A 111 14.42 6.62 3.76
CA THR A 111 14.86 6.75 5.15
C THR A 111 13.68 6.65 6.12
N ASP A 112 13.94 6.27 7.37
CA ASP A 112 12.90 6.17 8.42
C ASP A 112 12.10 7.48 8.59
N ASP A 113 12.78 8.63 8.47
CA ASP A 113 12.17 9.94 8.56
C ASP A 113 11.23 10.21 7.37
N GLU A 114 11.66 9.89 6.15
CA GLU A 114 10.82 9.99 4.94
C GLU A 114 9.63 9.02 5.01
N ALA A 115 9.82 7.81 5.56
CA ALA A 115 8.76 6.82 5.72
C ALA A 115 7.68 7.32 6.70
N ARG A 116 8.10 7.95 7.80
CA ARG A 116 7.19 8.58 8.77
C ARG A 116 6.41 9.74 8.15
N VAL A 117 7.08 10.59 7.36
CA VAL A 117 6.42 11.72 6.71
C VAL A 117 5.43 11.24 5.65
N LEU A 118 5.78 10.23 4.85
CA LEU A 118 4.87 9.59 3.91
C LEU A 118 3.65 8.96 4.60
N ALA A 119 3.88 8.29 5.73
CA ALA A 119 2.82 7.74 6.57
C ALA A 119 1.84 8.82 7.04
N ASP A 120 2.33 9.97 7.48
CA ASP A 120 1.48 11.09 7.90
C ASP A 120 0.71 11.73 6.73
N ILE A 121 1.38 11.95 5.59
CA ILE A 121 0.76 12.56 4.40
C ILE A 121 -0.35 11.67 3.83
N PHE A 122 -0.10 10.37 3.72
CA PHE A 122 -1.01 9.43 3.07
C PHE A 122 -1.91 8.68 4.04
N GLY A 123 -1.74 8.87 5.35
CA GLY A 123 -2.48 8.14 6.38
C GLY A 123 -2.17 6.64 6.38
N THR A 124 -0.93 6.27 6.05
CA THR A 124 -0.41 4.90 6.08
C THR A 124 0.49 4.67 7.31
N ASP A 125 1.08 3.48 7.46
CA ASP A 125 1.95 3.14 8.58
C ASP A 125 3.44 3.25 8.20
N GLU A 126 4.33 3.58 9.14
CA GLU A 126 5.77 3.68 8.84
C GLU A 126 6.37 2.32 8.45
N ASP A 127 5.90 1.25 9.11
CA ASP A 127 6.30 -0.13 8.85
C ASP A 127 5.92 -0.59 7.43
N PHE A 128 4.88 -0.01 6.83
CA PHE A 128 4.48 -0.34 5.47
C PHE A 128 5.57 0.02 4.45
N TRP A 129 6.11 1.23 4.54
CA TRP A 129 7.18 1.71 3.65
C TRP A 129 8.49 0.95 3.88
N SER A 130 8.82 0.69 5.14
CA SER A 130 9.99 -0.12 5.51
C SER A 130 9.88 -1.57 5.01
N ASN A 131 8.70 -2.18 5.10
CA ASN A 131 8.50 -3.56 4.64
C ASN A 131 8.48 -3.68 3.10
N LEU A 132 7.98 -2.67 2.39
CA LEU A 132 8.14 -2.59 0.93
C LEU A 132 9.62 -2.61 0.51
N GLN A 133 10.45 -1.86 1.23
CA GLN A 133 11.90 -1.84 0.99
C GLN A 133 12.55 -3.21 1.26
N MET A 134 12.15 -3.88 2.35
CA MET A 134 12.64 -5.23 2.67
C MET A 134 12.23 -6.26 1.61
N LEU A 135 11.03 -6.12 1.03
CA LEU A 135 10.55 -6.95 -0.08
C LEU A 135 11.40 -6.77 -1.35
N GLN A 136 11.84 -5.53 -1.62
CA GLN A 136 12.72 -5.20 -2.74
C GLN A 136 14.16 -5.70 -2.51
N ASP A 137 14.77 -5.41 -1.36
CA ASP A 137 16.15 -5.79 -1.00
C ASP A 137 16.37 -7.32 -1.09
N ARG A 138 15.38 -8.11 -0.68
CA ARG A 138 15.43 -9.58 -0.73
C ARG A 138 15.64 -10.15 -2.15
N LYS A 139 15.49 -9.33 -3.20
CA LYS A 139 15.69 -9.73 -4.61
C LYS A 139 16.99 -9.20 -5.23
N GLU A 140 17.54 -8.08 -4.76
CA GLU A 140 18.82 -7.51 -5.25
C GLU A 140 20.03 -8.39 -4.87
N GLY A 141 19.85 -9.34 -3.93
CA GLY A 141 20.86 -10.30 -3.49
C GLY A 141 20.98 -11.60 -4.30
N ARG A 142 20.75 -11.62 -5.63
CA ARG A 142 21.00 -12.81 -6.48
C ARG A 142 21.72 -12.51 -7.79
#